data_AF-A0A7Z0TVG0-F1
#
_entry.id   AF-A0A7Z0TVG0-F1
#
_cell.length_a   1.000
_cell.length_b   1.000
_cell.length_c   1.000
_cell.angle_alpha   90.00
_cell.angle_beta   90.00
_cell.angle_gamma   90.00
#
_symmetry.space_group_name_H-M   'P 1'
#
loop_
_entity.id
_entity.type
_entity.pdbx_description
1 polymer ?
#
loop_
_entity_poly.entity_id
_entity_poly.type
_entity_poly.pdbx_seq_one_letter_code
_entity_poly.pdbx_strand_id
1 'polypeptide(L)'
;MPVRKRKNRRKQAAGTLDDWEWALEMGWPLTGDLWGICELDEHGYPDREAARDAWLRFGAQIMARWRAEHPNGSRYACWGFEQFGEPPCR
;
A
#
# COMPACT_ATOMS: atom_id res chain seq x y z
N MET A 1 28.15 20.86 12.32
CA MET A 1 27.81 20.56 10.91
C MET A 1 26.35 20.92 10.65
N PRO A 2 25.98 21.44 9.47
CA PRO A 2 24.66 22.03 9.24
C PRO A 2 23.58 20.96 9.05
N VAL A 3 22.50 21.06 9.82
CA VAL A 3 21.31 20.20 9.74
C VAL A 3 20.64 20.44 8.38
N ARG A 4 20.71 19.44 7.48
CA ARG A 4 20.11 19.52 6.13
C ARG A 4 18.61 19.75 6.26
N LYS A 5 18.13 20.84 5.64
CA LYS A 5 16.75 21.33 5.67
C LYS A 5 15.76 20.25 5.17
N ARG A 6 14.67 20.07 5.93
CA ARG A 6 13.45 19.31 5.60
C ARG A 6 13.04 19.53 4.14
N LYS A 7 13.28 18.54 3.28
CA LYS A 7 12.79 18.54 1.90
C LYS A 7 11.34 18.03 1.90
N ASN A 8 10.38 18.94 1.75
CA ASN A 8 8.99 18.73 1.32
C ASN A 8 8.30 17.42 1.75
N ARG A 9 7.87 17.39 3.02
CA ARG A 9 7.04 16.35 3.66
C ARG A 9 5.68 16.10 2.99
N ARG A 10 5.19 16.97 2.10
CA ARG A 10 3.86 16.83 1.46
C ARG A 10 3.80 15.78 0.35
N LYS A 11 4.93 15.32 -0.19
CA LYS A 11 4.98 14.22 -1.18
C LYS A 11 5.30 12.84 -0.58
N GLN A 12 5.72 12.79 0.70
CA GLN A 12 5.84 11.54 1.47
C GLN A 12 4.51 11.11 2.11
N ALA A 13 3.47 11.95 2.06
CA ALA A 13 2.18 11.71 2.72
C ALA A 13 1.34 10.57 2.12
N ALA A 14 1.87 9.83 1.14
CA ALA A 14 1.18 8.69 0.54
C ALA A 14 2.02 7.41 0.54
N GLY A 15 3.20 7.41 1.17
CA GLY A 15 4.08 6.24 1.21
C GLY A 15 4.68 5.89 -0.15
N THR A 16 5.52 4.85 -0.15
CA THR A 16 6.08 4.23 -1.35
C THR A 16 5.32 2.95 -1.71
N LEU A 17 5.56 2.40 -2.90
CA LEU A 17 4.97 1.13 -3.34
C LEU A 17 5.26 0.03 -2.31
N ASP A 18 6.52 -0.09 -1.88
CA ASP A 18 6.96 -1.18 -1.01
C ASP A 18 6.31 -1.09 0.39
N ASP A 19 6.02 0.12 0.88
CA ASP A 19 5.30 0.32 2.16
C ASP A 19 3.84 -0.21 2.08
N TRP A 20 3.22 -0.08 0.91
CA TRP A 20 1.82 -0.48 0.68
C TRP A 20 1.67 -1.87 0.10
N GLU A 21 2.72 -2.45 -0.48
CA GLU A 21 2.71 -3.74 -1.15
C GLU A 21 2.23 -4.84 -0.20
N TRP A 22 2.93 -5.04 0.93
CA TRP A 22 2.56 -6.03 1.92
C TRP A 22 1.15 -5.82 2.48
N ALA A 23 0.79 -4.57 2.75
CA ALA A 23 -0.51 -4.20 3.30
C ALA A 23 -1.66 -4.53 2.33
N LEU A 24 -1.49 -4.19 1.06
CA LEU A 24 -2.51 -4.39 0.03
C LEU A 24 -2.47 -5.80 -0.56
N GLU A 25 -1.38 -6.54 -0.39
CA GLU A 25 -1.28 -7.92 -0.86
C GLU A 25 -1.89 -8.93 0.13
N MET A 26 -1.43 -8.91 1.38
CA MET A 26 -1.72 -9.98 2.35
C MET A 26 -2.96 -9.70 3.23
N GLY A 27 -3.40 -8.44 3.32
CA GLY A 27 -4.38 -8.03 4.32
C GLY A 27 -3.74 -7.97 5.73
N TRP A 28 -4.33 -7.17 6.62
CA TRP A 28 -3.55 -6.60 7.74
C TRP A 28 -3.58 -7.52 8.97
N PRO A 29 -2.41 -7.99 9.43
CA PRO A 29 -1.57 -7.20 10.35
C PRO A 29 -0.08 -7.16 9.95
N LEU A 30 0.69 -6.21 10.53
CA LEU A 30 2.09 -5.82 10.21
C LEU A 30 2.25 -4.53 9.37
N THR A 31 1.23 -3.68 9.31
CA THR A 31 1.24 -2.33 8.72
C THR A 31 2.03 -1.30 9.55
N GLY A 32 3.03 -1.73 10.32
CA GLY A 32 3.88 -0.84 11.13
C GLY A 32 4.65 0.16 10.26
N ASP A 33 4.98 -0.22 9.03
CA ASP A 33 5.66 0.66 8.06
C ASP A 33 4.74 1.77 7.52
N LEU A 34 3.42 1.63 7.67
CA LEU A 34 2.45 2.67 7.35
C LEU A 34 2.34 3.75 8.46
N TRP A 35 3.00 3.54 9.61
CA TRP A 35 3.06 4.51 10.70
C TRP A 35 3.78 5.79 10.28
N GLY A 36 3.03 6.90 10.16
CA GLY A 36 3.55 8.19 9.69
C GLY A 36 3.42 8.43 8.19
N ILE A 37 2.90 7.45 7.44
CA ILE A 37 2.45 7.58 6.05
C ILE A 37 0.97 7.95 6.02
N CYS A 38 0.15 7.25 6.80
CA CYS A 38 -1.28 7.48 6.93
C CYS A 38 -1.69 7.41 8.41
N GLU A 39 -2.92 7.85 8.71
CA GLU A 39 -3.50 7.65 10.02
C GLU A 39 -3.92 6.19 10.18
N LEU A 40 -3.50 5.60 11.30
CA LEU A 40 -3.79 4.23 11.68
C LEU A 40 -4.79 4.26 12.85
N ASP A 41 -5.72 3.31 12.88
CA ASP A 41 -6.66 3.14 13.98
C ASP A 41 -6.00 2.51 15.23
N GLU A 42 -6.81 2.24 16.26
CA GLU A 42 -6.36 1.62 17.52
C GLU A 42 -5.78 0.21 17.36
N HIS A 43 -6.03 -0.44 16.22
CA HIS A 43 -5.54 -1.76 15.86
C HIS A 43 -4.36 -1.70 14.87
N GLY A 44 -3.91 -0.51 14.49
CA GLY A 44 -2.80 -0.31 13.54
C GLY A 44 -3.21 -0.43 12.08
N TYR A 45 -4.51 -0.32 11.79
CA TYR A 45 -5.07 -0.42 10.46
C TYR A 45 -5.18 0.96 9.81
N PRO A 46 -4.65 1.17 8.58
CA PRO A 46 -4.93 2.39 7.85
C PRO A 46 -6.42 2.67 7.65
N ASP A 47 -6.74 3.95 7.57
CA ASP A 47 -8.08 4.31 7.12
C ASP A 47 -8.38 3.73 5.71
N ARG A 48 -9.65 3.35 5.51
CA ARG A 48 -10.10 2.69 4.28
C ARG A 48 -9.98 3.63 3.08
N GLU A 49 -10.16 4.93 3.27
CA GLU A 49 -9.97 5.90 2.18
C GLU A 49 -8.49 5.99 1.81
N ALA A 50 -7.59 6.02 2.78
CA ALA A 50 -6.14 6.03 2.53
C ALA A 50 -5.68 4.77 1.78
N ALA A 51 -6.16 3.59 2.20
CA ALA A 51 -5.87 2.32 1.52
C ALA A 51 -6.43 2.30 0.07
N ARG A 52 -7.63 2.85 -0.14
CA ARG A 52 -8.21 2.98 -1.49
C ARG A 52 -7.38 3.91 -2.37
N ASP A 53 -6.95 5.04 -1.83
CA ASP A 53 -6.12 6.01 -2.53
C ASP A 53 -4.75 5.41 -2.92
N ALA A 54 -4.16 4.62 -2.03
CA ALA A 54 -2.96 3.84 -2.31
C ALA A 54 -3.20 2.79 -3.40
N TRP A 55 -4.33 2.06 -3.33
CA TRP A 55 -4.70 1.07 -4.35
C TRP A 55 -4.88 1.69 -5.74
N LEU A 56 -5.50 2.88 -5.83
CA LEU A 56 -5.64 3.59 -7.11
C LEU A 56 -4.29 4.02 -7.71
N ARG A 57 -3.27 4.22 -6.88
CA ARG A 57 -1.93 4.67 -7.32
C ARG A 57 -0.99 3.50 -7.60
N PHE A 58 -1.04 2.47 -6.78
CA PHE A 58 -0.06 1.39 -6.75
C PHE A 58 -0.65 0.01 -7.09
N GLY A 59 -1.97 -0.16 -7.04
CA GLY A 59 -2.63 -1.45 -7.20
C GLY A 59 -2.30 -2.16 -8.51
N ALA A 60 -2.11 -1.42 -9.62
CA ALA A 60 -1.69 -2.01 -10.89
C ALA A 60 -0.27 -2.63 -10.81
N GLN A 61 0.65 -1.99 -10.09
CA GLN A 61 2.02 -2.48 -9.90
C GLN A 61 2.05 -3.67 -8.92
N ILE A 62 1.28 -3.59 -7.84
CA ILE A 62 1.14 -4.67 -6.85
C ILE A 62 0.55 -5.91 -7.54
N MET A 63 -0.53 -5.77 -8.30
CA MET A 63 -1.11 -6.88 -9.07
C MET A 63 -0.16 -7.44 -10.12
N ALA A 64 0.65 -6.61 -10.77
CA ALA A 64 1.65 -7.08 -11.72
C ALA A 64 2.74 -7.94 -11.04
N ARG A 65 3.26 -7.49 -9.89
CA ARG A 65 4.23 -8.25 -9.09
C ARG A 65 3.61 -9.53 -8.54
N TRP A 66 2.44 -9.45 -7.93
CA TRP A 66 1.70 -10.60 -7.40
C TRP A 66 1.43 -11.67 -8.47
N ARG A 67 1.00 -11.28 -9.67
CA ARG A 67 0.81 -12.23 -10.80
C ARG A 67 2.14 -12.82 -11.28
N ALA A 68 3.24 -12.06 -11.22
CA ALA A 68 4.56 -12.55 -11.60
C ALA A 68 5.11 -13.56 -10.57
N GLU A 69 4.84 -13.36 -9.28
CA GLU A 69 5.19 -14.28 -8.20
C GLU A 69 4.30 -15.53 -8.16
N HIS A 70 3.05 -15.38 -8.59
CA HIS A 70 2.07 -16.45 -8.66
C HIS A 70 1.59 -16.74 -10.10
N PRO A 71 2.47 -17.20 -11.01
CA PRO A 71 2.14 -17.38 -12.42
C PRO A 71 1.09 -18.48 -12.67
N ASN A 72 0.98 -19.45 -11.75
CA ASN A 72 -0.02 -20.52 -11.80
C ASN A 72 -1.28 -20.21 -10.97
N GLY A 73 -1.43 -18.95 -10.55
CA GLY A 73 -2.44 -18.52 -9.58
C GLY A 73 -1.97 -18.72 -8.14
N SER A 74 -2.50 -17.89 -7.24
CA SER A 74 -2.31 -18.03 -5.80
C SER A 74 -3.54 -18.66 -5.16
N ARG A 75 -3.35 -19.28 -3.99
CA ARG A 75 -4.43 -19.87 -3.19
C ARG A 75 -5.26 -18.80 -2.46
N TYR A 76 -4.68 -17.63 -2.23
CA TYR A 76 -5.34 -16.46 -1.67
C TYR A 76 -5.46 -15.41 -2.76
N ALA A 77 -6.48 -14.55 -2.72
CA ALA A 77 -6.51 -13.38 -3.59
C ALA A 77 -5.77 -12.22 -2.92
N CYS A 78 -5.21 -11.32 -3.74
CA CYS A 78 -4.63 -10.07 -3.26
C CYS A 78 -5.70 -9.27 -2.52
N TRP A 79 -5.43 -8.87 -1.27
CA TRP A 79 -6.42 -8.22 -0.41
C TRP A 79 -7.00 -6.94 -1.04
N GLY A 80 -6.15 -6.10 -1.65
CA GLY A 80 -6.57 -4.87 -2.31
C GLY A 80 -7.51 -5.15 -3.48
N PHE A 81 -7.33 -6.27 -4.18
CA PHE A 81 -8.26 -6.71 -5.22
C PHE A 81 -9.59 -7.17 -4.63
N GLU A 82 -9.59 -7.93 -3.53
CA GLU A 82 -10.84 -8.33 -2.86
C GLU A 82 -11.63 -7.12 -2.31
N GLN A 83 -10.93 -6.12 -1.76
CA GLN A 83 -11.58 -4.98 -1.11
C GLN A 83 -12.01 -3.87 -2.06
N PHE A 84 -11.20 -3.57 -3.07
CA PHE A 84 -11.39 -2.42 -3.96
C PHE A 84 -11.66 -2.82 -5.42
N GLY A 85 -11.54 -4.10 -5.75
CA GLY A 85 -11.72 -4.62 -7.10
C GLY A 85 -10.49 -4.43 -7.99
N GLU A 86 -10.71 -4.58 -9.30
CA GLU A 86 -9.65 -4.47 -10.29
C GLU A 86 -9.06 -3.04 -10.32
N PRO A 87 -7.74 -2.88 -10.13
CA PRO A 87 -7.12 -1.56 -10.15
C PRO A 87 -7.22 -0.95 -11.54
N PRO A 88 -7.31 0.38 -11.66
CA PRO A 88 -7.33 1.03 -12.96
C PRO A 88 -6.02 0.74 -13.69
N CYS A 89 -6.11 0.03 -14.82
CA CYS A 89 -5.02 -0.09 -15.78
C CYS A 89 -4.69 1.33 -16.27
N ARG A 90 -3.54 1.87 -15.88
CA ARG A 90 -3.12 3.22 -16.26
C ARG A 90 -1.77 3.19 -16.94
#